data_AF-A0A7X7NHA7-F1
#
_entry.id   AF-A0A7X7NHA7-F1
#
_cell.length_a   1.000
_cell.length_b   1.000
_cell.length_c   1.000
_cell.angle_alpha   90.00
_cell.angle_beta   90.00
_cell.angle_gamma   90.00
#
_symmetry.space_group_name_H-M   'P 1'
#
loop_
_entity.id
_entity.type
_entity.pdbx_description
1 polymer ?
#
loop_
_entity_poly.entity_id
_entity_poly.type
_entity_poly.pdbx_seq_one_letter_code
_entity_poly.pdbx_strand_id
1 'polypeptide(L)' 'MKNDDLSRFASMTPAQKWETAKSLRDLAWKLKLTAVRHEHPDWSEEEIENKVKEIFLYAST' A
#
# COMPACT_ATOMS: atom_id res chain seq x y z
N MET A 1 -14.52 -10.54 0.46
CA MET A 1 -13.73 -10.93 1.65
C MET A 1 -14.45 -12.10 2.29
N LYS A 2 -13.79 -13.25 2.51
CA LYS A 2 -14.48 -14.40 3.10
C LYS A 2 -14.77 -14.06 4.56
N ASN A 3 -15.89 -14.53 5.12
CA ASN A 3 -16.27 -14.24 6.51
C ASN A 3 -15.17 -14.66 7.52
N ASP A 4 -14.30 -15.59 7.13
CA ASP A 4 -13.18 -16.09 7.91
C ASP A 4 -12.02 -15.08 8.07
N ASP A 5 -11.88 -14.12 7.16
CA ASP A 5 -10.77 -13.15 7.22
C ASP A 5 -11.02 -12.12 8.32
N LEU A 6 -12.29 -11.72 8.50
CA LEU A 6 -12.72 -10.80 9.55
C LEU A 6 -12.62 -11.43 10.94
N SER A 7 -13.00 -12.70 11.09
CA SER A 7 -12.89 -13.42 12.36
C SER A 7 -11.43 -13.61 12.77
N ARG A 8 -10.55 -13.92 11.80
CA ARG A 8 -9.10 -13.98 12.03
C ARG A 8 -8.52 -12.64 12.43
N PHE A 9 -8.86 -11.56 11.73
CA PHE A 9 -8.41 -10.22 12.10
C PHE A 9 -8.93 -9.80 13.48
N ALA A 10 -10.17 -10.12 13.82
CA ALA A 10 -10.73 -9.84 15.15
C ALA A 10 -9.95 -10.53 16.28
N SER A 11 -9.47 -11.77 16.03
CA SER A 11 -8.67 -12.54 16.99
C SER A 11 -7.21 -12.09 17.15
N MET A 12 -6.71 -11.22 16.27
CA MET A 12 -5.32 -10.75 16.33
C MET A 12 -5.09 -9.82 17.54
N THR A 13 -3.91 -9.96 18.15
CA THR A 13 -3.40 -8.96 19.10
C THR A 13 -3.14 -7.62 18.41
N PRO A 14 -3.10 -6.50 19.15
CA PRO A 14 -2.74 -5.20 18.57
C PRO A 14 -1.41 -5.21 17.78
N ALA A 15 -0.40 -5.93 18.27
CA ALA A 15 0.88 -6.07 17.58
C ALA A 15 0.75 -6.84 16.24
N GLN A 16 -0.04 -7.91 16.21
CA GLN A 16 -0.29 -8.66 14.97
C GLN A 16 -1.07 -7.83 13.94
N LYS A 17 -2.05 -7.03 14.39
CA LYS A 17 -2.78 -6.09 13.54
C LYS A 17 -1.83 -5.05 12.95
N TRP A 18 -0.93 -4.51 13.78
CA TRP A 18 0.08 -3.56 13.33
C TRP A 18 1.00 -4.15 12.26
N GLU A 19 1.56 -5.33 12.48
CA GLU A 19 2.44 -5.97 11.50
C GLU A 19 1.71 -6.30 10.19
N THR A 20 0.44 -6.70 10.28
CA THR A 20 -0.42 -6.92 9.11
C THR A 20 -0.66 -5.62 8.34
N ALA A 21 -1.01 -4.54 9.03
CA ALA A 21 -1.23 -3.22 8.41
C ALA A 21 0.05 -2.68 7.76
N LYS A 22 1.20 -2.84 8.42
CA LYS A 22 2.51 -2.46 7.87
C LYS A 22 2.83 -3.25 6.60
N SER A 23 2.62 -4.56 6.62
CA SER A 23 2.83 -5.42 5.44
C SER A 23 1.92 -5.03 4.27
N LEU A 24 0.65 -4.70 4.56
CA LEU A 24 -0.29 -4.22 3.54
C LEU A 24 0.13 -2.87 2.97
N ARG A 25 0.56 -1.93 3.81
CA ARG A 25 1.12 -0.63 3.37
C ARG A 25 2.31 -0.85 2.43
N ASP A 26 3.26 -1.69 2.81
CA ASP A 26 4.48 -1.93 2.03
C ASP A 26 4.16 -2.58 0.67
N LEU A 27 3.20 -3.50 0.63
CA LEU A 27 2.71 -4.09 -0.61
C LEU A 27 2.03 -3.03 -1.49
N ALA A 28 1.14 -2.22 -0.92
CA ALA A 28 0.46 -1.16 -1.64
C ALA A 28 1.44 -0.14 -2.21
N TRP A 29 2.50 0.21 -1.46
CA TRP A 29 3.57 1.08 -1.93
C TRP A 29 4.26 0.52 -3.18
N LYS A 30 4.68 -0.75 -3.13
CA LYS A 30 5.33 -1.43 -4.27
C LYS A 30 4.43 -1.50 -5.50
N LEU A 31 3.13 -1.76 -5.28
CA LEU A 31 2.15 -1.78 -6.36
C LEU A 31 2.03 -0.40 -7.02
N LYS A 32 1.94 0.67 -6.22
CA LYS A 32 1.86 2.04 -6.73
C LYS A 32 3.14 2.46 -7.46
N LEU A 33 4.31 2.12 -6.93
CA LEU A 33 5.58 2.36 -7.63
C LEU A 33 5.61 1.70 -9.01
N THR A 34 5.18 0.43 -9.08
CA THR A 34 5.16 -0.32 -10.34
C THR A 34 4.18 0.30 -11.33
N ALA A 35 2.99 0.70 -10.87
CA ALA A 35 1.99 1.36 -11.69
C ALA A 35 2.49 2.72 -12.22
N VAL A 36 3.01 3.58 -11.36
CA VAL A 36 3.54 4.90 -11.74
C VAL A 36 4.70 4.75 -12.73
N ARG A 37 5.64 3.82 -12.49
CA ARG A 37 6.74 3.54 -13.43
C ARG A 37 6.24 3.07 -14.80
N HIS A 38 5.16 2.30 -14.83
CA HIS A 38 4.56 1.84 -16.08
C HIS A 38 3.86 2.98 -16.84
N GLU A 39 3.18 3.86 -16.14
CA GLU A 39 2.48 5.03 -16.71
C GLU A 39 3.46 6.14 -17.15
N HIS A 40 4.60 6.27 -16.49
CA HIS A 40 5.62 7.29 -16.73
C HIS A 40 7.02 6.68 -16.90
N PRO A 41 7.31 6.02 -18.04
CA PRO A 41 8.57 5.31 -18.26
C PRO A 41 9.80 6.22 -18.41
N ASP A 42 9.59 7.52 -18.65
CA ASP A 42 10.59 8.55 -18.83
C ASP A 42 10.96 9.30 -17.53
N TRP A 43 10.20 9.10 -16.45
CA TRP A 43 10.46 9.73 -15.17
C TRP A 43 11.64 9.11 -14.45
N SER A 44 12.36 9.94 -13.69
CA SER A 44 13.36 9.49 -12.74
C SER A 44 12.73 8.73 -11.57
N GLU A 45 13.52 7.90 -10.89
CA GLU A 45 13.05 7.18 -9.70
C GLU A 45 12.62 8.14 -8.58
N GLU A 46 13.21 9.34 -8.49
CA GLU A 46 12.80 10.35 -7.52
C GLU A 46 11.40 10.91 -7.82
N GLU A 47 11.11 11.20 -9.09
CA GLU A 47 9.78 11.66 -9.52
C GLU A 47 8.71 10.58 -9.28
N ILE A 48 9.04 9.32 -9.56
CA ILE A 48 8.16 8.17 -9.29
C ILE A 48 7.87 8.05 -7.78
N GLU A 49 8.89 8.08 -6.93
CA GLU A 49 8.73 8.00 -5.47
C GLU A 49 7.92 9.19 -4.91
N ASN A 50 8.16 10.39 -5.43
CA ASN A 50 7.41 11.57 -5.02
C ASN A 50 5.94 11.49 -5.44
N LYS A 51 5.65 10.94 -6.62
CA LYS A 51 4.26 10.74 -7.04
C LYS A 51 3.54 9.69 -6.21
N VAL A 52 4.21 8.59 -5.85
CA VAL A 52 3.63 7.59 -4.95
C VAL A 52 3.33 8.20 -3.58
N LYS A 53 4.21 9.03 -3.02
CA LYS A 53 3.93 9.79 -1.78
C LYS A 53 2.67 10.64 -1.91
N GLU A 54 2.55 11.40 -3.00
CA GLU A 54 1.37 12.24 -3.27
C GLU A 54 0.08 11.41 -3.30
N ILE A 55 0.09 10.28 -4.01
CA ILE A 55 -1.06 9.36 -4.09
C ILE A 55 -1.47 8.87 -2.68
N PHE A 56 -0.52 8.47 -1.84
CA PHE A 56 -0.83 8.02 -0.48
C PHE A 56 -1.41 9.12 0.42
N LEU A 57 -1.07 10.39 0.16
CA LEU A 57 -1.52 11.52 0.98
C LEU A 57 -2.87 12.09 0.53
N TYR A 58 -3.13 12.12 -0.78
CA TYR A 58 -4.21 12.94 -1.33
C TYR A 58 -5.19 12.18 -2.22
N ALA A 59 -4.87 10.94 -2.65
CA ALA A 59 -5.83 10.19 -3.45
C ALA A 59 -7.04 9.82 -2.58
N SER A 60 -8.22 10.15 -3.10
CA SER A 60 -9.50 9.72 -2.57
C SER A 60 -10.17 8.76 -3.57
N THR A 61 -11.04 7.90 -3.06
CA THR A 61 -11.82 6.91 -3.84
C THR A 61 -13.17 7.47 -4.25
#